data_AF-A0A809ND25-F1
#
_entry.id   AF-A0A809ND25-F1
#
_cell.length_a   1.000
_cell.length_b   1.000
_cell.length_c   1.000
_cell.angle_alpha   90.00
_cell.angle_beta   90.00
_cell.angle_gamma   90.00
#
_symmetry.space_group_name_H-M   'P 1'
#
loop_
_entity.id
_entity.type
_entity.pdbx_description
1 polymer ?
#
loop_
_entity_poly.entity_id
_entity_poly.type
_entity_poly.pdbx_seq_one_letter_code
_entity_poly.pdbx_strand_id
1 'polypeptide(L)'
;MLTLKPVSGITKYIGVVVHDITELQPIAMGVLMGIIFAILIVTPISTVGIATAIMLNGIGAGSANLGIVGASFALAAYGWKANPLGTSLAHFLGSPKMQMANILSKPKLFLPMALNAGILGGIGAALQIQGTPASAGFGFSGLVGPLAALDAMKAVTVGNVLELTVIFFILPIGLAYLSNLLFTKTLHYQVSEDYALHYD
;
A
#
# COMPACT_ATOMS: atom_id res chain seq x y z
N MET A 1 29.90 -4.97 2.29
CA MET A 1 30.26 -3.62 2.79
C MET A 1 30.08 -2.51 1.74
N LEU A 2 30.29 -2.75 0.43
CA LEU A 2 30.15 -1.71 -0.61
C LEU A 2 28.73 -1.09 -0.72
N THR A 3 27.68 -1.89 -0.53
CA THR A 3 26.28 -1.42 -0.56
C THR A 3 25.78 -0.84 0.77
N LEU A 4 26.51 -1.03 1.86
CA LEU A 4 26.06 -0.65 3.20
C LEU A 4 25.95 0.88 3.37
N LYS A 5 26.93 1.63 2.87
CA LYS A 5 26.94 3.10 2.99
C LYS A 5 25.83 3.76 2.16
N PRO A 6 25.62 3.42 0.87
CA PRO A 6 24.52 3.98 0.08
C PRO A 6 23.14 3.61 0.65
N VAL A 7 22.93 2.34 1.01
CA VAL A 7 21.64 1.88 1.56
C VAL A 7 21.35 2.56 2.90
N SER A 8 22.33 2.66 3.78
CA SER A 8 22.17 3.37 5.06
C SER A 8 21.83 4.86 4.88
N GLY A 9 22.46 5.53 3.90
CA GLY A 9 22.16 6.92 3.56
C GLY A 9 20.71 7.11 3.09
N ILE A 10 20.24 6.25 2.18
CA ILE A 10 18.86 6.30 1.68
C ILE A 10 17.86 6.02 2.82
N THR A 11 18.11 4.98 3.62
CA THR A 11 17.25 4.63 4.75
C THR A 11 17.15 5.78 5.76
N LYS A 12 18.27 6.44 6.06
CA LYS A 12 18.28 7.60 6.97
C LYS A 12 17.49 8.77 6.40
N TYR A 13 17.64 9.05 5.10
CA TYR A 13 16.88 10.12 4.45
C TYR A 13 15.38 9.84 4.47
N ILE A 14 14.97 8.62 4.13
CA ILE A 14 13.55 8.22 4.23
C ILE A 14 13.06 8.35 5.67
N GLY A 15 13.88 7.98 6.66
CA GLY A 15 13.55 8.15 8.07
C GLY A 15 13.29 9.59 8.48
N VAL A 16 14.11 10.55 8.01
CA VAL A 16 13.88 11.98 8.24
C VAL A 16 12.56 12.44 7.62
N VAL A 17 12.32 12.08 6.35
CA VAL A 17 11.06 12.45 5.66
C VAL A 17 9.85 11.89 6.39
N VAL A 18 9.89 10.62 6.82
CA VAL A 18 8.78 10.01 7.56
C VAL A 18 8.58 10.68 8.92
N HIS A 19 9.67 11.00 9.63
CA HIS A 19 9.59 11.72 10.90
C HIS A 19 8.87 13.07 10.73
N ASP A 20 9.28 13.88 9.76
CA ASP A 20 8.68 15.19 9.50
C ASP A 20 7.19 15.08 9.12
N ILE A 21 6.82 14.02 8.38
CA ILE A 21 5.43 13.75 8.02
C ILE A 21 4.58 13.33 9.23
N THR A 22 5.18 12.65 10.22
CA THR A 22 4.44 12.21 11.41
C THR A 22 4.04 13.37 12.34
N GLU A 23 4.66 14.53 12.19
CA GLU A 23 4.28 15.75 12.93
C GLU A 23 3.08 16.49 12.30
N LEU A 24 2.65 16.10 11.10
CA LEU A 24 1.49 16.69 10.43
C LEU A 24 0.17 16.25 11.08
N GLN A 25 -0.91 16.97 10.74
CA GLN A 25 -2.26 16.57 11.14
C GLN A 25 -2.57 15.13 10.67
N PRO A 26 -3.29 14.32 11.46
CA PRO A 26 -3.42 12.88 11.23
C PRO A 26 -3.83 12.50 9.81
N ILE A 27 -4.81 13.20 9.21
CA ILE A 27 -5.29 12.88 7.85
C ILE A 27 -4.21 13.19 6.81
N ALA A 28 -3.54 14.34 6.89
CA ALA A 28 -2.48 14.72 5.95
C ALA A 28 -1.28 13.76 6.07
N MET A 29 -0.87 13.43 7.29
CA MET A 29 0.11 12.39 7.56
C MET A 29 -0.32 11.07 6.91
N GLY A 30 -1.55 10.62 7.15
CA GLY A 30 -2.05 9.35 6.64
C GLY A 30 -2.01 9.25 5.12
N VAL A 31 -2.44 10.31 4.42
CA VAL A 31 -2.40 10.38 2.96
C VAL A 31 -0.96 10.25 2.45
N LEU A 32 -0.03 11.04 3.00
CA LEU A 32 1.36 11.03 2.55
C LEU A 32 2.05 9.71 2.87
N MET A 33 1.83 9.16 4.07
CA MET A 33 2.36 7.85 4.47
C MET A 33 1.88 6.75 3.54
N GLY A 34 0.59 6.74 3.21
CA GLY A 34 0.03 5.78 2.28
C GLY A 34 0.66 5.87 0.89
N ILE A 35 0.79 7.08 0.35
CA ILE A 35 1.42 7.34 -0.97
C ILE A 35 2.88 6.88 -0.97
N ILE A 36 3.67 7.29 0.02
CA ILE A 36 5.10 6.99 0.09
C ILE A 36 5.32 5.47 0.12
N PHE A 37 4.63 4.75 0.99
CA PHE A 37 4.81 3.31 1.11
C PHE A 37 4.27 2.53 -0.10
N ALA A 38 3.21 3.02 -0.76
CA ALA A 38 2.73 2.46 -2.01
C ALA A 38 3.72 2.65 -3.17
N ILE A 39 4.40 3.80 -3.25
CA ILE A 39 5.47 4.01 -4.24
C ILE A 39 6.64 3.09 -3.92
N LEU A 40 7.07 3.03 -2.66
CA LEU A 40 8.22 2.22 -2.26
C LEU A 40 8.01 0.73 -2.54
N ILE A 41 6.81 0.17 -2.34
CA ILE A 41 6.61 -1.29 -2.48
C ILE A 41 6.76 -1.78 -3.93
N VAL A 42 6.50 -0.92 -4.91
CA VAL A 42 6.64 -1.24 -6.34
C VAL A 42 8.00 -0.82 -6.91
N THR A 43 8.95 -0.50 -6.04
CA THR A 43 10.36 -0.24 -6.39
C THR A 43 11.24 -1.41 -5.91
N PRO A 44 12.52 -1.50 -6.32
CA PRO A 44 13.44 -2.52 -5.81
C PRO A 44 13.78 -2.38 -4.31
N ILE A 45 13.16 -1.45 -3.58
CA ILE A 45 13.38 -1.22 -2.14
C ILE A 45 12.56 -2.22 -1.30
N SER A 46 13.12 -2.66 -0.18
CA SER A 46 12.37 -3.43 0.82
C SER A 46 11.59 -2.49 1.74
N THR A 47 10.29 -2.35 1.51
CA THR A 47 9.40 -1.52 2.36
C THR A 47 9.37 -1.98 3.81
N VAL A 48 9.32 -3.30 4.04
CA VAL A 48 9.39 -3.89 5.39
C VAL A 48 10.73 -3.55 6.05
N GLY A 49 11.83 -3.64 5.28
CA GLY A 49 13.16 -3.29 5.76
C GLY A 49 13.28 -1.82 6.15
N ILE A 50 12.74 -0.91 5.33
CA ILE A 50 12.70 0.52 5.62
C ILE A 50 11.84 0.81 6.84
N ALA A 51 10.59 0.30 6.89
CA ALA A 51 9.70 0.48 8.03
C ALA A 51 10.34 0.00 9.34
N THR A 52 11.04 -1.13 9.29
CA THR A 52 11.75 -1.70 10.45
C THR A 52 12.92 -0.82 10.87
N ALA A 53 13.72 -0.34 9.91
CA ALA A 53 14.89 0.49 10.19
C ALA A 53 14.52 1.84 10.82
N ILE A 54 13.38 2.42 10.45
CA ILE A 54 12.88 3.68 11.01
C ILE A 54 11.96 3.46 12.22
N MET A 55 11.76 2.20 12.65
CA MET A 55 10.87 1.80 13.75
C MET A 55 9.44 2.36 13.61
N LEU A 56 8.90 2.34 12.39
CA LEU A 56 7.58 2.90 12.10
C LEU A 56 6.48 2.09 12.80
N ASN A 57 5.83 2.71 13.79
CA ASN A 57 4.77 2.10 14.59
C ASN A 57 3.54 3.02 14.68
N GLY A 58 2.46 2.48 15.22
CA GLY A 58 1.25 3.24 15.54
C GLY A 58 0.45 3.64 14.30
N ILE A 59 -0.16 4.82 14.33
CA ILE A 59 -1.06 5.29 13.27
C ILE A 59 -0.32 5.51 11.94
N GLY A 60 0.93 5.99 11.99
CA GLY A 60 1.77 6.13 10.78
C GLY A 60 2.01 4.79 10.09
N ALA A 61 2.25 3.72 10.87
CA ALA A 61 2.40 2.37 10.36
C ALA A 61 1.07 1.80 9.81
N GLY A 62 -0.05 2.04 10.49
CA GLY A 62 -1.38 1.64 10.02
C GLY A 62 -1.79 2.36 8.73
N SER A 63 -1.42 3.63 8.59
CA SER A 63 -1.68 4.43 7.38
C SER A 63 -0.83 3.95 6.19
N ALA A 64 0.45 3.66 6.42
CA ALA A 64 1.33 3.05 5.42
C ALA A 64 0.82 1.67 4.95
N ASN A 65 0.39 0.84 5.92
CA ASN A 65 -0.23 -0.45 5.67
C ASN A 65 -1.47 -0.31 4.76
N LEU A 66 -2.42 0.54 5.13
CA LEU A 66 -3.64 0.76 4.34
C LEU A 66 -3.36 1.42 2.99
N GLY A 67 -2.30 2.22 2.87
CA GLY A 67 -1.85 2.72 1.58
C GLY A 67 -1.40 1.61 0.63
N ILE A 68 -0.59 0.66 1.12
CA ILE A 68 -0.19 -0.53 0.35
C ILE A 68 -1.41 -1.38 0.01
N VAL A 69 -2.36 -1.56 0.95
CA VAL A 69 -3.62 -2.27 0.70
C VAL A 69 -4.35 -1.60 -0.47
N GLY A 70 -4.57 -0.29 -0.42
CA GLY A 70 -5.24 0.46 -1.48
C GLY A 70 -4.55 0.32 -2.84
N ALA A 71 -3.23 0.43 -2.88
CA ALA A 71 -2.45 0.22 -4.09
C ALA A 71 -2.58 -1.21 -4.62
N SER A 72 -2.54 -2.22 -3.75
CA SER A 72 -2.60 -3.64 -4.13
C SER A 72 -3.92 -4.02 -4.77
N PHE A 73 -5.03 -3.60 -4.16
CA PHE A 73 -6.37 -3.84 -4.71
C PHE A 73 -6.59 -3.05 -6.01
N ALA A 74 -6.09 -1.80 -6.10
CA ALA A 74 -6.16 -1.01 -7.32
C ALA A 74 -5.42 -1.67 -8.48
N LEU A 75 -4.17 -2.10 -8.28
CA LEU A 75 -3.37 -2.79 -9.29
C LEU A 75 -4.01 -4.11 -9.73
N ALA A 76 -4.58 -4.87 -8.78
CA ALA A 76 -5.34 -6.07 -9.09
C ALA A 76 -6.55 -5.78 -10.01
N ALA A 77 -7.28 -4.70 -9.73
CA ALA A 77 -8.45 -4.30 -10.52
C ALA A 77 -8.08 -3.77 -11.91
N TYR A 78 -6.98 -3.02 -12.04
CA TYR A 78 -6.52 -2.49 -13.32
C TYR A 78 -6.09 -3.59 -14.29
N GLY A 79 -5.35 -4.58 -13.78
CA GLY A 79 -4.89 -5.72 -14.55
C GLY A 79 -5.89 -6.87 -14.68
N TRP A 80 -7.09 -6.78 -14.10
CA TRP A 80 -8.03 -7.92 -14.00
C TRP A 80 -8.42 -8.54 -15.34
N LYS A 81 -8.47 -7.74 -16.42
CA LYS A 81 -8.79 -8.25 -17.76
C LYS A 81 -7.60 -8.82 -18.52
N ALA A 82 -6.38 -8.42 -18.14
CA ALA A 82 -5.15 -8.80 -18.82
C ALA A 82 -4.41 -9.96 -18.12
N ASN A 83 -4.84 -10.34 -16.93
CA ASN A 83 -4.18 -11.37 -16.11
C ASN A 83 -5.15 -12.50 -15.75
N PRO A 84 -4.65 -13.74 -15.58
CA PRO A 84 -5.42 -14.81 -14.99
C PRO A 84 -5.88 -14.46 -13.56
N LEU A 85 -7.02 -15.03 -13.14
CA LEU A 85 -7.58 -14.78 -11.81
C LEU A 85 -6.57 -14.98 -10.67
N GLY A 86 -5.79 -16.07 -10.72
CA GLY A 86 -4.77 -16.35 -9.69
C GLY A 86 -3.71 -15.24 -9.60
N THR A 87 -3.26 -14.73 -10.75
CA THR A 87 -2.31 -13.62 -10.84
C THR A 87 -2.90 -12.32 -10.33
N SER A 88 -4.16 -12.02 -10.66
CA SER A 88 -4.86 -10.84 -10.12
C SER A 88 -5.00 -10.91 -8.60
N LEU A 89 -5.36 -12.06 -8.04
CA LEU A 89 -5.43 -12.26 -6.58
C LEU A 89 -4.06 -12.15 -5.89
N ALA A 90 -2.99 -12.57 -6.56
CA ALA A 90 -1.62 -12.49 -6.04
C ALA A 90 -1.14 -11.06 -5.76
N HIS A 91 -1.76 -10.04 -6.36
CA HIS A 91 -1.42 -8.63 -6.12
C HIS A 91 -1.63 -8.21 -4.66
N PHE A 92 -2.72 -8.66 -4.04
CA PHE A 92 -3.03 -8.29 -2.66
C PHE A 92 -2.80 -9.42 -1.67
N LEU A 93 -2.91 -10.70 -2.08
CA LEU A 93 -2.57 -11.84 -1.21
C LEU A 93 -1.07 -12.07 -1.10
N GLY A 94 -0.34 -11.84 -2.19
CA GLY A 94 1.11 -12.06 -2.29
C GLY A 94 1.91 -10.79 -2.09
N SER A 95 2.00 -9.94 -3.12
CA SER A 95 2.61 -8.61 -3.02
C SER A 95 2.35 -7.79 -4.29
N PRO A 96 2.05 -6.48 -4.18
CA PRO A 96 1.94 -5.60 -5.34
C PRO A 96 3.29 -5.37 -6.03
N LYS A 97 4.40 -5.77 -5.39
CA LYS A 97 5.75 -5.71 -5.97
C LYS A 97 5.86 -6.45 -7.31
N MET A 98 4.97 -7.40 -7.60
CA MET A 98 4.89 -8.05 -8.91
C MET A 98 4.70 -7.07 -10.07
N GLN A 99 4.09 -5.91 -9.83
CA GLN A 99 3.91 -4.85 -10.82
C GLN A 99 5.11 -3.90 -10.94
N MET A 100 6.21 -4.17 -10.24
CA MET A 100 7.42 -3.33 -10.27
C MET A 100 7.92 -3.10 -11.70
N ALA A 101 8.01 -4.16 -12.52
CA ALA A 101 8.48 -4.02 -13.90
C ALA A 101 7.56 -3.09 -14.71
N ASN A 102 6.25 -3.33 -14.70
CA ASN A 102 5.28 -2.55 -15.46
C ASN A 102 5.24 -1.08 -15.05
N ILE A 103 5.24 -0.81 -13.74
CA ILE A 103 5.16 0.56 -13.20
C ILE A 103 6.46 1.32 -13.46
N LEU A 104 7.63 0.68 -13.31
CA LEU A 104 8.91 1.33 -13.62
C LEU A 104 9.09 1.55 -15.12
N SER A 105 8.56 0.68 -15.98
CA SER A 105 8.54 0.88 -17.43
C SER A 105 7.60 2.00 -17.86
N LYS A 106 6.51 2.24 -17.13
CA LYS A 106 5.53 3.30 -17.40
C LYS A 106 5.24 4.12 -16.13
N PRO A 107 6.11 5.07 -15.74
CA PRO A 107 6.00 5.81 -14.48
C PRO A 107 4.69 6.58 -14.31
N LYS A 108 3.97 6.91 -15.38
CA LYS A 108 2.63 7.52 -15.29
C LYS A 108 1.66 6.66 -14.44
N LEU A 109 1.84 5.34 -14.40
CA LEU A 109 0.98 4.41 -13.66
C LEU A 109 1.13 4.53 -12.13
N PHE A 110 2.12 5.27 -11.63
CA PHE A 110 2.22 5.61 -10.20
C PHE A 110 1.05 6.47 -9.71
N LEU A 111 0.56 7.41 -10.53
CA LEU A 111 -0.50 8.33 -10.15
C LEU A 111 -1.80 7.61 -9.71
N PRO A 112 -2.39 6.73 -10.52
CA PRO A 112 -3.65 6.06 -10.17
C PRO A 112 -3.50 5.17 -8.93
N MET A 113 -2.38 4.45 -8.77
CA MET A 113 -2.14 3.66 -7.56
C MET A 113 -1.91 4.53 -6.31
N ALA A 114 -1.15 5.63 -6.44
CA ALA A 114 -0.84 6.53 -5.33
C ALA A 114 -2.10 7.23 -4.81
N LEU A 115 -3.05 7.57 -5.70
CA LEU A 115 -4.34 8.13 -5.29
C LEU A 115 -5.15 7.17 -4.43
N ASN A 116 -5.24 5.89 -4.81
CA ASN A 116 -5.92 4.88 -3.99
C ASN A 116 -5.22 4.71 -2.63
N ALA A 117 -3.89 4.68 -2.65
CA ALA A 117 -3.08 4.55 -1.44
C ALA A 117 -3.24 5.75 -0.50
N GLY A 118 -3.26 6.97 -1.04
CA GLY A 118 -3.44 8.19 -0.25
C GLY A 118 -4.82 8.25 0.41
N ILE A 119 -5.88 7.92 -0.33
CA ILE A 119 -7.24 7.90 0.22
C ILE A 119 -7.35 6.90 1.38
N LEU A 120 -6.89 5.66 1.19
CA LEU A 120 -6.95 4.64 2.24
C LEU A 120 -6.00 4.91 3.40
N GLY A 121 -4.81 5.46 3.14
CA GLY A 121 -3.91 5.91 4.20
C GLY A 121 -4.52 7.02 5.04
N GLY A 122 -5.17 8.01 4.42
CA GLY A 122 -5.88 9.08 5.10
C GLY A 122 -7.06 8.59 5.93
N ILE A 123 -7.86 7.65 5.39
CA ILE A 123 -8.96 7.00 6.12
C ILE A 123 -8.42 6.19 7.30
N GLY A 124 -7.31 5.47 7.11
CA GLY A 124 -6.61 4.75 8.16
C GLY A 124 -6.20 5.65 9.32
N ALA A 125 -5.65 6.82 9.02
CA ALA A 125 -5.31 7.80 10.05
C ALA A 125 -6.56 8.40 10.71
N ALA A 126 -7.63 8.68 9.96
CA ALA A 126 -8.87 9.20 10.52
C ALA A 126 -9.52 8.22 11.50
N LEU A 127 -9.43 6.92 11.22
CA LEU A 127 -9.91 5.83 12.07
C LEU A 127 -8.87 5.35 13.09
N GLN A 128 -7.72 6.01 13.18
CA GLN A 128 -6.66 5.72 14.15
C GLN A 128 -6.18 4.26 14.10
N ILE A 129 -6.17 3.66 12.90
CA ILE A 129 -5.73 2.29 12.69
C ILE A 129 -4.26 2.15 13.04
N GLN A 130 -3.97 1.23 13.94
CA GLN A 130 -2.62 0.98 14.41
C GLN A 130 -1.90 -0.02 13.51
N GLY A 131 -0.58 0.07 13.47
CA GLY A 131 0.27 -0.87 12.75
C GLY A 131 1.64 -1.03 13.37
N THR A 132 2.36 -2.00 12.84
CA THR A 132 3.75 -2.33 13.15
C THR A 132 4.63 -2.12 11.91
N PRO A 133 5.97 -2.14 12.05
CA PRO A 133 6.86 -2.07 10.91
C PRO A 133 6.59 -3.17 9.86
N ALA A 134 6.21 -4.36 10.32
CA ALA A 134 5.85 -5.47 9.43
C ALA A 134 4.60 -5.13 8.61
N SER A 135 3.51 -4.69 9.25
CA SER A 135 2.28 -4.34 8.54
C SER A 135 2.47 -3.15 7.60
N ALA A 136 3.27 -2.15 7.99
CA ALA A 136 3.56 -0.98 7.18
C ALA A 136 4.29 -1.33 5.88
N GLY A 137 5.05 -2.43 5.85
CA GLY A 137 5.78 -2.86 4.67
C GLY A 137 5.08 -3.94 3.83
N PHE A 138 4.24 -4.78 4.43
CA PHE A 138 3.55 -5.89 3.75
C PHE A 138 2.14 -5.52 3.24
N GLY A 139 1.45 -4.59 3.88
CA GLY A 139 0.05 -4.30 3.55
C GLY A 139 -0.85 -5.52 3.80
N PHE A 140 -1.71 -5.85 2.84
CA PHE A 140 -2.62 -6.99 2.90
C PHE A 140 -1.93 -8.36 2.76
N SER A 141 -0.69 -8.39 2.28
CA SER A 141 0.06 -9.61 1.96
C SER A 141 0.06 -10.60 3.13
N GLY A 142 -0.35 -11.85 2.89
CA GLY A 142 -0.43 -12.89 3.93
C GLY A 142 -1.31 -12.53 5.13
N LEU A 143 -2.22 -11.55 4.98
CA LEU A 143 -3.03 -10.96 6.06
C LEU A 143 -2.22 -10.29 7.18
N VAL A 144 -0.93 -9.98 6.95
CA VAL A 144 -0.07 -9.34 7.96
C VAL A 144 -0.64 -8.01 8.44
N GLY A 145 -1.14 -7.19 7.52
CA GLY A 145 -1.74 -5.90 7.83
C GLY A 145 -3.00 -5.98 8.70
N PRO A 146 -4.05 -6.69 8.26
CA PRO A 146 -5.27 -6.88 9.06
C PRO A 146 -5.00 -7.51 10.43
N LEU A 147 -4.13 -8.52 10.50
CA LEU A 147 -3.82 -9.20 11.75
C LEU A 147 -3.05 -8.30 12.74
N ALA A 148 -2.11 -7.49 12.25
CA ALA A 148 -1.42 -6.51 13.10
C ALA A 148 -2.37 -5.43 13.64
N ALA A 149 -3.33 -4.98 12.83
CA ALA A 149 -4.34 -4.03 13.27
C ALA A 149 -5.28 -4.65 14.31
N LEU A 150 -5.68 -5.92 14.15
CA LEU A 150 -6.50 -6.64 15.12
C LEU A 150 -5.77 -6.84 16.45
N ASP A 151 -4.50 -7.23 16.41
CA ASP A 151 -3.66 -7.42 17.60
C ASP A 151 -3.55 -6.11 18.42
N ALA A 152 -3.38 -4.99 17.73
CA ALA A 152 -3.30 -3.67 18.36
C ALA A 152 -4.62 -3.23 19.06
N MET A 153 -5.76 -3.79 18.67
CA MET A 153 -7.05 -3.52 19.32
C MET A 153 -7.21 -4.24 20.67
N LYS A 154 -6.27 -5.12 21.06
CA LYS A 154 -6.18 -5.84 22.35
C LYS A 154 -7.36 -6.75 22.72
N ALA A 155 -8.47 -6.68 22.00
CA ALA A 155 -9.64 -7.53 22.16
C ALA A 155 -10.23 -7.90 20.79
N VAL A 156 -10.50 -9.19 20.60
CA VAL A 156 -11.19 -9.69 19.40
C VAL A 156 -12.68 -9.68 19.67
N THR A 157 -13.34 -8.58 19.29
CA THR A 157 -14.80 -8.46 19.33
C THR A 157 -15.37 -8.58 17.92
N VAL A 158 -16.65 -8.96 17.79
CA VAL A 158 -17.34 -8.97 16.49
C VAL A 158 -17.30 -7.61 15.83
N GLY A 159 -17.41 -6.52 16.61
CA GLY A 159 -17.30 -5.15 16.11
C GLY A 159 -15.94 -4.85 15.46
N ASN A 160 -14.84 -5.19 16.14
CA ASN A 160 -13.48 -4.97 15.65
C ASN A 160 -13.19 -5.77 14.37
N VAL A 161 -13.66 -7.02 14.31
CA VAL A 161 -13.51 -7.87 13.12
C VAL A 161 -14.31 -7.29 11.93
N LEU A 162 -15.52 -6.80 12.18
CA LEU A 162 -16.35 -6.16 11.15
C LEU A 162 -15.70 -4.86 10.65
N GLU A 163 -15.21 -4.01 11.54
CA GLU A 163 -14.52 -2.77 11.18
C GLU A 163 -13.28 -3.04 10.31
N LEU A 164 -12.44 -4.00 10.72
CA LEU A 164 -11.25 -4.36 9.96
C LEU A 164 -11.61 -5.01 8.62
N THR A 165 -12.67 -5.80 8.55
CA THR A 165 -13.16 -6.36 7.28
C THR A 165 -13.63 -5.26 6.34
N VAL A 166 -14.33 -4.25 6.85
CA VAL A 166 -14.75 -3.10 6.05
C VAL A 166 -13.53 -2.35 5.50
N ILE A 167 -12.55 -2.03 6.35
CA ILE A 167 -11.44 -1.15 5.95
C ILE A 167 -10.33 -1.85 5.15
N PHE A 168 -10.07 -3.14 5.40
CA PHE A 168 -9.02 -3.89 4.70
C PHE A 168 -9.53 -4.68 3.49
N PHE A 169 -10.85 -4.85 3.34
CA PHE A 169 -11.42 -5.66 2.25
C PHE A 169 -12.49 -4.92 1.45
N ILE A 170 -13.59 -4.49 2.08
CA ILE A 170 -14.73 -3.91 1.36
C ILE A 170 -14.37 -2.55 0.74
N LEU A 171 -13.80 -1.65 1.53
CA LEU A 171 -13.43 -0.31 1.13
C LEU A 171 -12.34 -0.30 0.02
N PRO A 172 -11.24 -1.07 0.12
CA PRO A 172 -10.26 -1.18 -0.96
C PRO A 172 -10.83 -1.75 -2.25
N ILE A 173 -11.72 -2.75 -2.19
CA ILE A 173 -12.38 -3.29 -3.39
C ILE A 173 -13.24 -2.22 -4.07
N GLY A 174 -14.06 -1.51 -3.28
CA GLY A 174 -14.90 -0.43 -3.80
C GLY A 174 -14.08 0.69 -4.43
N LEU A 175 -13.01 1.13 -3.75
CA LEU A 175 -12.14 2.18 -4.25
C LEU A 175 -11.39 1.76 -5.51
N ALA A 176 -10.84 0.54 -5.53
CA ALA A 176 -10.16 -0.02 -6.69
C ALA A 176 -11.08 -0.11 -7.91
N TYR A 177 -12.33 -0.54 -7.73
CA TYR A 177 -13.32 -0.59 -8.80
C TYR A 177 -13.64 0.81 -9.35
N LEU A 178 -13.94 1.77 -8.47
CA LEU A 178 -14.23 3.15 -8.87
C LEU A 178 -13.03 3.79 -9.59
N SER A 179 -11.82 3.55 -9.07
CA SER A 179 -10.60 4.05 -9.67
C SER A 179 -10.34 3.43 -11.04
N ASN A 180 -10.60 2.13 -11.21
CA ASN A 180 -10.48 1.45 -12.50
C ASN A 180 -11.45 2.04 -13.52
N LEU A 181 -12.70 2.30 -13.13
CA LEU A 181 -13.67 2.98 -14.00
C LEU A 181 -13.17 4.38 -14.40
N LEU A 182 -12.69 5.17 -13.43
CA LEU A 182 -12.21 6.53 -13.67
C LEU A 182 -11.00 6.55 -14.62
N PHE A 183 -9.94 5.80 -14.31
CA PHE A 183 -8.68 5.87 -15.05
C PHE A 183 -8.70 5.10 -16.37
N THR A 184 -9.45 4.01 -16.47
CA THR A 184 -9.50 3.20 -17.69
C THR A 184 -10.64 3.60 -18.62
N LYS A 185 -11.86 3.83 -18.11
CA LYS A 185 -13.02 4.13 -18.97
C LYS A 185 -13.27 5.62 -19.20
N THR A 186 -13.12 6.46 -18.18
CA THR A 186 -13.46 7.88 -18.29
C THR A 186 -12.28 8.68 -18.83
N LEU A 187 -11.12 8.57 -18.17
CA LEU A 187 -9.93 9.37 -18.48
C LEU A 187 -9.05 8.75 -19.57
N HIS A 188 -9.27 7.48 -19.92
CA HIS A 188 -8.43 6.73 -20.88
C HIS A 188 -6.92 6.84 -20.58
N TYR A 189 -6.58 6.94 -19.29
CA TYR A 189 -5.22 7.19 -18.81
C TYR A 189 -4.33 5.95 -18.90
N GLN A 190 -4.94 4.78 -18.72
CA GLN A 190 -4.30 3.47 -18.66
C GLN A 190 -5.18 2.41 -19.32
N VAL A 191 -4.56 1.36 -19.85
CA VAL A 191 -5.25 0.18 -20.38
C VAL A 191 -4.89 -1.05 -19.55
N SER A 192 -5.72 -2.10 -19.55
CA SER A 192 -5.46 -3.28 -18.71
C SER A 192 -4.15 -3.99 -19.09
N GLU A 193 -3.76 -3.89 -20.36
CA GLU A 193 -2.52 -4.41 -20.92
C GLU A 193 -1.28 -3.72 -20.34
N ASP A 194 -1.42 -2.50 -19.79
CA ASP A 194 -0.33 -1.84 -19.06
C ASP A 194 0.08 -2.61 -17.79
N TYR A 195 -0.79 -3.51 -17.30
CA TYR A 195 -0.62 -4.29 -16.09
C TYR A 195 -0.52 -5.80 -16.34
N ALA A 196 -0.37 -6.22 -17.61
CA ALA A 196 -0.18 -7.63 -17.94
C ALA A 196 1.12 -8.17 -17.32
N LEU A 197 1.05 -9.33 -16.68
CA LEU A 197 2.19 -10.01 -16.09
C LEU A 197 2.55 -11.23 -16.93
N HIS A 198 3.75 -11.21 -17.49
CA HIS A 198 4.33 -12.32 -18.26
C HIS A 198 5.30 -13.07 -17.34
N TYR A 199 5.08 -14.38 -17.23
CA TYR A 199 5.94 -15.30 -16.48
C TYR A 199 6.63 -16.21 -17.49
N ASP A 200 7.53 -15.65 -18.28
CA ASP A 200 8.40 -16.42 -19.17
C ASP A 200 9.59 -17.01 -18.39
#